data_AF-A0A930XP35-F1
#
_entry.id   AF-A0A930XP35-F1
#
_cell.length_a   1.000
_cell.length_b   1.000
_cell.length_c   1.000
_cell.angle_alpha   90.00
_cell.angle_beta   90.00
_cell.angle_gamma   90.00
#
_symmetry.space_group_name_H-M   'P 1'
#
loop_
_entity.id
_entity.type
_entity.pdbx_description
1 polymer ?
#
loop_
_entity_poly.entity_id
_entity_poly.type
_entity_poly.pdbx_seq_one_letter_code
_entity_poly.pdbx_strand_id
1 'polypeptide(L)'
;MNAQTVIAQYAQGNIDFDGQDLHQANFSNTDLIGINLTQTDLQGAQFLFSFLNRANFTHSTLIGADLSGANLSQAIFVRANLRDADLHGAMLCAADLRSADLTLADLIDANLIDADLRNADLSSANLTGACLRGANLREENRQYASKLCGAILWKADLRGANLAGANLAKVDLREANLAEASLRGADLRGADLTGANLRGAFLTDVDGTGAILRKANLTHAKMERAIFNDADLAGARLTGAILPDVKLCKAHLARANLAQAQLSRADLSRASLRQAILRSANLTDAYLARTDLTDADLCDAGLVRAELSSANLFGATLTGATMPDGTVRT
;
A
#
# COMPACT_ATOMS: atom_id res chain seq x y z
N MET A 1 -29.49 -27.25 -1.70
CA MET A 1 -30.20 -27.07 -3.01
C MET A 1 -29.18 -27.28 -4.12
N ASN A 2 -29.55 -27.44 -5.40
CA ASN A 2 -28.56 -27.48 -6.49
C ASN A 2 -28.64 -26.23 -7.38
N ALA A 3 -27.60 -25.96 -8.16
CA ALA A 3 -27.51 -24.76 -9.00
C ALA A 3 -28.68 -24.64 -9.99
N GLN A 4 -29.10 -25.74 -10.61
CA GLN A 4 -30.19 -25.73 -11.60
C GLN A 4 -31.51 -25.28 -10.98
N THR A 5 -31.80 -25.72 -9.75
CA THR A 5 -33.00 -25.27 -9.01
C THR A 5 -32.93 -23.78 -8.71
N VAL A 6 -31.78 -23.27 -8.26
CA VAL A 6 -31.58 -21.84 -7.99
C VAL A 6 -31.81 -21.03 -9.27
N ILE A 7 -31.16 -21.43 -10.38
CA ILE A 7 -31.28 -20.74 -11.67
C ILE A 7 -32.74 -20.74 -12.18
N ALA A 8 -33.44 -21.86 -12.04
CA ALA A 8 -34.84 -21.98 -12.45
C ALA A 8 -35.77 -21.10 -11.60
N GLN A 9 -35.55 -21.05 -10.28
CA GLN A 9 -36.31 -20.18 -9.38
C GLN A 9 -36.00 -18.70 -9.61
N TYR A 10 -34.73 -18.37 -9.88
CA TYR A 10 -34.29 -17.03 -10.25
C TYR A 10 -34.95 -16.53 -11.53
N ALA A 11 -35.02 -17.39 -12.56
CA ALA A 11 -35.74 -17.09 -13.80
C ALA A 11 -37.26 -16.84 -13.60
N GLN A 12 -37.82 -17.31 -12.49
CA GLN A 12 -39.21 -17.07 -12.09
C GLN A 12 -39.38 -15.83 -11.19
N GLY A 13 -38.30 -15.10 -10.93
CA GLY A 13 -38.29 -13.88 -10.11
C GLY A 13 -37.96 -14.10 -8.63
N ASN A 14 -37.66 -15.33 -8.19
CA ASN A 14 -37.15 -15.53 -6.84
C ASN A 14 -35.67 -15.18 -6.77
N ILE A 15 -35.33 -14.08 -6.12
CA ILE A 15 -33.94 -13.66 -5.93
C ILE A 15 -33.36 -14.08 -4.58
N ASP A 16 -34.16 -14.64 -3.68
CA ASP A 16 -33.76 -14.92 -2.31
C ASP A 16 -33.43 -16.40 -2.07
N PHE A 17 -32.17 -16.64 -1.73
CA PHE A 17 -31.59 -17.94 -1.44
C PHE A 17 -30.75 -17.90 -0.16
N ASP A 18 -31.18 -17.09 0.82
CA ASP A 18 -30.56 -17.02 2.14
C ASP A 18 -30.41 -18.41 2.80
N GLY A 19 -29.27 -18.60 3.47
CA GLY A 19 -28.98 -19.77 4.30
C GLY A 19 -28.92 -21.10 3.56
N GLN A 20 -28.88 -21.11 2.23
CA GLN A 20 -28.88 -22.34 1.46
C GLN A 20 -27.52 -23.04 1.51
N ASP A 21 -27.54 -24.37 1.43
CA ASP A 21 -26.37 -25.16 1.10
C ASP A 21 -26.28 -25.31 -0.42
N LEU A 22 -25.26 -24.68 -1.00
CA LEU A 22 -24.91 -24.65 -2.41
C LEU A 22 -23.42 -25.01 -2.58
N HIS A 23 -22.89 -25.86 -1.70
CA HIS A 23 -21.52 -26.36 -1.76
C HIS A 23 -21.23 -26.97 -3.15
N GLN A 24 -20.14 -26.54 -3.79
CA GLN A 24 -19.71 -26.96 -5.14
C GLN A 24 -20.77 -26.76 -6.25
N ALA A 25 -21.77 -25.92 -6.02
CA ALA A 25 -22.76 -25.59 -7.03
C ALA A 25 -22.10 -24.83 -8.21
N ASN A 26 -22.51 -25.15 -9.44
CA ASN A 26 -21.98 -24.51 -10.64
C ASN A 26 -22.95 -23.47 -11.21
N PHE A 27 -22.57 -22.21 -11.06
CA PHE A 27 -23.21 -21.00 -11.56
C PHE A 27 -22.38 -20.30 -12.65
N SER A 28 -21.42 -20.99 -13.26
CA SER A 28 -20.57 -20.41 -14.30
C SER A 28 -21.41 -19.90 -15.49
N ASN A 29 -21.06 -18.73 -16.01
CA ASN A 29 -21.73 -18.06 -17.13
C ASN A 29 -23.23 -17.77 -16.91
N THR A 30 -23.67 -17.67 -15.65
CA THR A 30 -25.07 -17.34 -15.33
C THR A 30 -25.27 -15.83 -15.12
N ASP A 31 -26.50 -15.37 -15.33
CA ASP A 31 -26.94 -14.03 -14.95
C ASP A 31 -27.77 -14.12 -13.66
N LEU A 32 -27.18 -13.67 -12.56
CA LEU A 32 -27.75 -13.70 -11.21
C LEU A 32 -27.61 -12.30 -10.56
N ILE A 33 -27.81 -11.25 -11.35
CA ILE A 33 -27.70 -9.85 -10.89
C ILE A 33 -28.65 -9.60 -9.69
N GLY A 34 -28.09 -9.13 -8.58
CA GLY A 34 -28.87 -8.81 -7.39
C GLY A 34 -29.38 -10.01 -6.59
N ILE A 35 -28.92 -11.23 -6.90
CA ILE A 35 -29.27 -12.42 -6.11
C ILE A 35 -28.86 -12.25 -4.65
N ASN A 36 -29.72 -12.70 -3.73
CA ASN A 36 -29.41 -12.77 -2.31
C ASN A 36 -28.93 -14.18 -1.94
N LEU A 37 -27.65 -14.28 -1.62
CA LEU A 37 -26.93 -15.46 -1.15
C LEU A 37 -26.36 -15.22 0.25
N THR A 38 -27.09 -14.47 1.08
CA THR A 38 -26.73 -14.23 2.47
C THR A 38 -26.62 -15.55 3.22
N GLN A 39 -25.67 -15.65 4.15
CA GLN A 39 -25.48 -16.81 5.04
C GLN A 39 -25.40 -18.18 4.33
N THR A 40 -25.13 -18.18 3.02
CA THR A 40 -25.16 -19.36 2.16
C THR A 40 -23.81 -20.07 2.22
N ASP A 41 -23.82 -21.41 2.18
CA ASP A 41 -22.61 -22.20 1.94
C ASP A 41 -22.37 -22.34 0.44
N LEU A 42 -21.30 -21.71 -0.03
CA LEU A 42 -20.83 -21.66 -1.42
C LEU A 42 -19.39 -22.19 -1.51
N GLN A 43 -18.94 -22.99 -0.55
CA GLN A 43 -17.59 -23.53 -0.56
C GLN A 43 -17.36 -24.34 -1.85
N GLY A 44 -16.28 -24.01 -2.56
CA GLY A 44 -15.93 -24.61 -3.85
C GLY A 44 -16.93 -24.36 -5.00
N ALA A 45 -17.89 -23.45 -4.83
CA ALA A 45 -18.85 -23.11 -5.88
C ALA A 45 -18.15 -22.45 -7.07
N GLN A 46 -18.70 -22.65 -8.27
CA GLN A 46 -18.15 -22.11 -9.51
C GLN A 46 -19.02 -20.97 -10.02
N PHE A 47 -18.41 -19.82 -10.24
CA PHE A 47 -19.02 -18.57 -10.71
C PHE A 47 -18.25 -17.96 -11.90
N LEU A 48 -17.42 -18.76 -12.56
CA LEU A 48 -16.60 -18.36 -13.70
C LEU A 48 -17.42 -17.56 -14.73
N PHE A 49 -17.00 -16.32 -15.00
CA PHE A 49 -17.66 -15.38 -15.93
C PHE A 49 -19.16 -15.13 -15.67
N SER A 50 -19.64 -15.34 -14.45
CA SER A 50 -21.03 -15.02 -14.09
C SER A 50 -21.27 -13.52 -13.91
N PHE A 51 -22.51 -13.09 -14.10
CA PHE A 51 -22.96 -11.74 -13.80
C PHE A 51 -23.63 -11.72 -12.43
N LEU A 52 -22.89 -11.18 -11.45
CA LEU A 52 -23.26 -11.12 -10.03
C LEU A 52 -23.26 -9.67 -9.53
N ASN A 53 -23.49 -8.71 -10.43
CA ASN A 53 -23.58 -7.30 -10.08
C ASN A 53 -24.61 -7.14 -8.95
N ARG A 54 -24.25 -6.41 -7.89
CA ARG A 54 -25.14 -6.18 -6.73
C ARG A 54 -25.61 -7.44 -5.99
N ALA A 55 -25.03 -8.61 -6.26
CA ALA A 55 -25.31 -9.81 -5.50
C ALA A 55 -24.91 -9.63 -4.03
N ASN A 56 -25.66 -10.25 -3.13
CA ASN A 56 -25.44 -10.14 -1.70
C ASN A 56 -24.92 -11.47 -1.14
N PHE A 57 -23.66 -11.46 -0.72
CA PHE A 57 -22.92 -12.57 -0.12
C PHE A 57 -22.66 -12.34 1.37
N THR A 58 -23.38 -11.43 2.02
CA THR A 58 -23.14 -11.08 3.42
C THR A 58 -23.19 -12.32 4.33
N HIS A 59 -22.14 -12.53 5.13
CA HIS A 59 -21.93 -13.72 5.98
C HIS A 59 -21.91 -15.09 5.27
N SER A 60 -21.79 -15.13 3.94
CA SER A 60 -21.68 -16.40 3.21
C SER A 60 -20.26 -17.00 3.28
N THR A 61 -20.15 -18.30 3.03
CA THR A 61 -18.88 -19.02 2.95
C THR A 61 -18.55 -19.34 1.50
N LEU A 62 -17.53 -18.69 0.93
CA LEU A 62 -17.02 -18.88 -0.42
C LEU A 62 -15.60 -19.47 -0.43
N ILE A 63 -15.26 -20.28 0.57
CA ILE A 63 -13.91 -20.86 0.69
C ILE A 63 -13.60 -21.66 -0.58
N GLY A 64 -12.50 -21.34 -1.26
CA GLY A 64 -12.10 -22.04 -2.48
C GLY A 64 -13.08 -21.90 -3.65
N ALA A 65 -14.01 -20.95 -3.61
CA ALA A 65 -14.92 -20.70 -4.73
C ALA A 65 -14.17 -20.09 -5.91
N ASP A 66 -14.57 -20.45 -7.13
CA ASP A 66 -14.01 -19.89 -8.37
C ASP A 66 -14.92 -18.75 -8.85
N LEU A 67 -14.50 -17.52 -8.63
CA LEU A 67 -15.12 -16.26 -9.06
C LEU A 67 -14.34 -15.61 -10.21
N SER A 68 -13.48 -16.37 -10.89
CA SER A 68 -12.60 -15.84 -11.94
C SER A 68 -13.41 -15.17 -13.04
N GLY A 69 -13.00 -13.95 -13.41
CA GLY A 69 -13.66 -13.14 -14.43
C GLY A 69 -15.13 -12.81 -14.16
N ALA A 70 -15.66 -13.12 -12.97
CA ALA A 70 -17.04 -12.79 -12.62
C ALA A 70 -17.22 -11.28 -12.51
N ASN A 71 -18.40 -10.80 -12.91
CA ASN A 71 -18.76 -9.40 -12.69
C ASN A 71 -19.47 -9.25 -11.34
N LEU A 72 -18.72 -8.80 -10.35
CA LEU A 72 -19.11 -8.57 -8.95
C LEU A 72 -19.22 -7.07 -8.63
N SER A 73 -19.41 -6.23 -9.64
CA SER A 73 -19.49 -4.78 -9.42
C SER A 73 -20.65 -4.46 -8.48
N GLN A 74 -20.38 -3.66 -7.45
CA GLN A 74 -21.33 -3.31 -6.38
C GLN A 74 -21.87 -4.51 -5.57
N ALA A 75 -21.26 -5.69 -5.67
CA ALA A 75 -21.62 -6.83 -4.83
C ALA A 75 -21.28 -6.57 -3.35
N ILE A 76 -22.00 -7.24 -2.46
CA ILE A 76 -21.87 -7.08 -1.00
C ILE A 76 -21.28 -8.36 -0.41
N PHE A 77 -20.05 -8.29 0.09
CA PHE A 77 -19.30 -9.37 0.73
C PHE A 77 -19.06 -9.09 2.22
N VAL A 78 -19.89 -8.27 2.85
CA VAL A 78 -19.70 -7.89 4.25
C VAL A 78 -19.61 -9.13 5.12
N ARG A 79 -18.46 -9.31 5.80
CA ARG A 79 -18.17 -10.50 6.64
C ARG A 79 -18.31 -11.84 5.92
N ALA A 80 -18.19 -11.86 4.59
CA ALA A 80 -18.10 -13.11 3.84
C ALA A 80 -16.73 -13.75 4.03
N ASN A 81 -16.67 -15.07 3.93
CA ASN A 81 -15.42 -15.83 3.97
C ASN A 81 -15.02 -16.25 2.55
N LEU A 82 -14.08 -15.52 1.95
CA LEU A 82 -13.49 -15.72 0.63
C LEU A 82 -12.08 -16.33 0.72
N ARG A 83 -11.75 -16.99 1.83
CA ARG A 83 -10.43 -17.60 2.00
C ARG A 83 -10.15 -18.58 0.86
N ASP A 84 -8.96 -18.46 0.26
CA ASP A 84 -8.52 -19.33 -0.84
C ASP A 84 -9.41 -19.27 -2.10
N ALA A 85 -10.28 -18.26 -2.22
CA ALA A 85 -11.12 -18.07 -3.40
C ALA A 85 -10.29 -17.56 -4.59
N ASP A 86 -10.65 -17.99 -5.79
CA ASP A 86 -10.08 -17.47 -7.03
C ASP A 86 -10.94 -16.30 -7.54
N LEU A 87 -10.39 -15.10 -7.51
CA LEU A 87 -10.98 -13.86 -8.02
C LEU A 87 -10.13 -13.30 -9.17
N HIS A 88 -9.36 -14.15 -9.86
CA HIS A 88 -8.51 -13.72 -10.97
C HIS A 88 -9.33 -12.98 -12.03
N GLY A 89 -8.93 -11.75 -12.33
CA GLY A 89 -9.60 -10.88 -13.31
C GLY A 89 -11.05 -10.51 -12.96
N ALA A 90 -11.54 -10.76 -11.74
CA ALA A 90 -12.90 -10.42 -11.33
C ALA A 90 -13.12 -8.90 -11.30
N MET A 91 -14.33 -8.46 -11.64
CA MET A 91 -14.72 -7.05 -11.58
C MET A 91 -15.41 -6.75 -10.25
N LEU A 92 -14.71 -6.10 -9.32
CA LEU A 92 -15.16 -5.76 -7.97
C LEU A 92 -15.35 -4.24 -7.80
N CYS A 93 -15.61 -3.50 -8.89
CA CYS A 93 -15.76 -2.06 -8.85
C CYS A 93 -16.86 -1.66 -7.85
N ALA A 94 -16.52 -0.80 -6.88
CA ALA A 94 -17.40 -0.36 -5.81
C ALA A 94 -18.06 -1.50 -4.99
N ALA A 95 -17.46 -2.69 -4.95
CA ALA A 95 -17.91 -3.78 -4.10
C ALA A 95 -17.67 -3.46 -2.61
N ASP A 96 -18.56 -3.95 -1.75
CA ASP A 96 -18.46 -3.80 -0.31
C ASP A 96 -17.87 -5.07 0.31
N LEU A 97 -16.57 -5.06 0.59
CA LEU A 97 -15.79 -6.17 1.15
C LEU A 97 -15.48 -5.94 2.64
N ARG A 98 -16.24 -5.07 3.31
CA ARG A 98 -15.96 -4.72 4.70
C ARG A 98 -15.96 -5.96 5.60
N SER A 99 -14.87 -6.12 6.35
CA SER A 99 -14.66 -7.27 7.25
C SER A 99 -14.72 -8.64 6.57
N ALA A 100 -14.57 -8.72 5.24
CA ALA A 100 -14.44 -10.00 4.54
C ALA A 100 -13.08 -10.66 4.86
N ASP A 101 -13.05 -11.99 4.91
CA ASP A 101 -11.82 -12.78 4.97
C ASP A 101 -11.41 -13.14 3.53
N LEU A 102 -10.35 -12.52 3.03
CA LEU A 102 -9.74 -12.77 1.71
C LEU A 102 -8.36 -13.41 1.89
N THR A 103 -8.09 -14.05 3.02
CA THR A 103 -6.78 -14.66 3.27
C THR A 103 -6.48 -15.70 2.20
N LEU A 104 -5.27 -15.65 1.65
CA LEU A 104 -4.81 -16.54 0.57
C LEU A 104 -5.60 -16.45 -0.75
N ALA A 105 -6.54 -15.52 -0.90
CA ALA A 105 -7.30 -15.38 -2.14
C ALA A 105 -6.40 -14.94 -3.31
N ASP A 106 -6.72 -15.42 -4.51
CA ASP A 106 -6.11 -14.96 -5.75
C ASP A 106 -6.91 -13.78 -6.32
N LEU A 107 -6.31 -12.61 -6.39
CA LEU A 107 -6.88 -11.37 -6.91
C LEU A 107 -6.02 -10.82 -8.06
N ILE A 108 -5.24 -11.68 -8.74
CA ILE A 108 -4.40 -11.26 -9.86
C ILE A 108 -5.28 -10.57 -10.90
N ASP A 109 -4.85 -9.39 -11.34
CA ASP A 109 -5.55 -8.55 -12.34
C ASP A 109 -7.01 -8.18 -11.98
N ALA A 110 -7.44 -8.39 -10.72
CA ALA A 110 -8.78 -8.02 -10.28
C ALA A 110 -8.97 -6.49 -10.27
N ASN A 111 -10.18 -6.04 -10.58
CA ASN A 111 -10.54 -4.63 -10.59
C ASN A 111 -11.31 -4.25 -9.32
N LEU A 112 -10.62 -3.62 -8.36
CA LEU A 112 -11.12 -3.18 -7.06
C LEU A 112 -11.29 -1.64 -7.00
N ILE A 113 -11.50 -0.98 -8.14
CA ILE A 113 -11.68 0.48 -8.16
C ILE A 113 -12.83 0.86 -7.23
N ASP A 114 -12.57 1.82 -6.34
CA ASP A 114 -13.51 2.34 -5.34
C ASP A 114 -14.14 1.28 -4.42
N ALA A 115 -13.56 0.07 -4.33
CA ALA A 115 -14.04 -0.97 -3.43
C ALA A 115 -13.80 -0.58 -1.96
N ASP A 116 -14.73 -0.98 -1.09
CA ASP A 116 -14.63 -0.77 0.35
C ASP A 116 -14.07 -2.02 1.03
N LEU A 117 -12.80 -1.95 1.41
CA LEU A 117 -12.01 -3.02 2.03
C LEU A 117 -11.72 -2.73 3.51
N ARG A 118 -12.47 -1.81 4.14
CA ARG A 118 -12.26 -1.49 5.55
C ARG A 118 -12.37 -2.76 6.40
N ASN A 119 -11.34 -3.00 7.22
CA ASN A 119 -11.22 -4.17 8.10
C ASN A 119 -11.20 -5.54 7.38
N ALA A 120 -11.04 -5.58 6.04
CA ALA A 120 -10.87 -6.85 5.33
C ALA A 120 -9.51 -7.48 5.67
N ASP A 121 -9.46 -8.82 5.72
CA ASP A 121 -8.21 -9.57 5.91
C ASP A 121 -7.71 -10.06 4.56
N LEU A 122 -6.69 -9.40 4.02
CA LEU A 122 -6.00 -9.74 2.76
C LEU A 122 -4.65 -10.42 3.05
N SER A 123 -4.44 -10.95 4.26
CA SER A 123 -3.14 -11.52 4.62
C SER A 123 -2.77 -12.64 3.66
N SER A 124 -1.57 -12.55 3.08
CA SER A 124 -1.05 -13.49 2.08
C SER A 124 -1.89 -13.64 0.80
N ALA A 125 -2.82 -12.72 0.52
CA ALA A 125 -3.53 -12.67 -0.76
C ALA A 125 -2.58 -12.24 -1.90
N ASN A 126 -2.87 -12.70 -3.11
CA ASN A 126 -2.12 -12.31 -4.30
C ASN A 126 -2.89 -11.25 -5.10
N LEU A 127 -2.49 -9.99 -5.01
CA LEU A 127 -3.06 -8.87 -5.75
C LEU A 127 -2.10 -8.38 -6.86
N THR A 128 -1.29 -9.28 -7.43
CA THR A 128 -0.38 -8.91 -8.53
C THR A 128 -1.17 -8.29 -9.67
N GLY A 129 -0.77 -7.08 -10.11
CA GLY A 129 -1.44 -6.38 -11.21
C GLY A 129 -2.86 -5.86 -10.91
N ALA A 130 -3.39 -6.08 -9.71
CA ALA A 130 -4.74 -5.62 -9.35
C ALA A 130 -4.86 -4.09 -9.38
N CYS A 131 -6.06 -3.60 -9.70
CA CYS A 131 -6.37 -2.17 -9.75
C CYS A 131 -7.18 -1.77 -8.51
N LEU A 132 -6.53 -1.11 -7.54
CA LEU A 132 -7.11 -0.63 -6.27
C LEU A 132 -7.25 0.90 -6.24
N ARG A 133 -7.41 1.55 -7.40
CA ARG A 133 -7.53 3.01 -7.45
C ARG A 133 -8.73 3.48 -6.65
N GLY A 134 -8.53 4.44 -5.76
CA GLY A 134 -9.59 4.95 -4.89
C GLY A 134 -10.13 3.96 -3.85
N ALA A 135 -9.62 2.73 -3.79
CA ALA A 135 -10.08 1.74 -2.82
C ALA A 135 -9.86 2.21 -1.38
N ASN A 136 -10.79 1.85 -0.51
CA ASN A 136 -10.76 2.24 0.90
C ASN A 136 -10.32 1.08 1.79
N LEU A 137 -9.05 1.10 2.21
CA LEU A 137 -8.45 0.13 3.13
C LEU A 137 -8.19 0.75 4.52
N ARG A 138 -8.78 1.91 4.82
CA ARG A 138 -8.49 2.64 6.05
C ARG A 138 -8.86 1.84 7.29
N GLU A 139 -8.02 1.93 8.32
CA GLU A 139 -8.34 1.49 9.67
C GLU A 139 -9.31 2.47 10.34
N GLU A 140 -10.46 1.99 10.80
CA GLU A 140 -11.43 2.80 11.56
C GLU A 140 -11.30 2.65 13.08
N ASN A 141 -10.83 1.50 13.57
CA ASN A 141 -10.68 1.22 14.99
C ASN A 141 -9.39 0.40 15.24
N ARG A 142 -8.56 0.82 16.21
CA ARG A 142 -7.28 0.18 16.63
C ARG A 142 -7.35 -1.31 17.00
N GLN A 143 -8.53 -1.93 16.93
CA GLN A 143 -8.76 -3.35 17.20
C GLN A 143 -8.77 -4.19 15.92
N TYR A 144 -9.11 -3.60 14.77
CA TYR A 144 -9.27 -4.29 13.50
C TYR A 144 -8.66 -3.44 12.39
N ALA A 145 -7.39 -3.67 12.07
CA ALA A 145 -6.77 -3.09 10.88
C ALA A 145 -7.11 -3.94 9.65
N SER A 146 -7.23 -3.32 8.49
CA SER A 146 -7.07 -4.07 7.23
C SER A 146 -5.68 -4.70 7.26
N LYS A 147 -5.64 -6.02 7.07
CA LYS A 147 -4.40 -6.78 7.20
C LYS A 147 -3.94 -7.16 5.82
N LEU A 148 -2.81 -6.62 5.41
CA LEU A 148 -2.15 -7.01 4.18
C LEU A 148 -0.84 -7.76 4.47
N CYS A 149 -0.55 -8.12 5.72
CA CYS A 149 0.73 -8.75 6.08
C CYS A 149 1.06 -9.94 5.16
N GLY A 150 2.20 -9.85 4.47
CA GLY A 150 2.65 -10.87 3.51
C GLY A 150 1.89 -10.94 2.18
N ALA A 151 0.94 -10.03 1.93
CA ALA A 151 0.27 -9.93 0.64
C ALA A 151 1.26 -9.54 -0.48
N ILE A 152 0.95 -9.96 -1.70
CA ILE A 152 1.71 -9.63 -2.90
C ILE A 152 0.94 -8.57 -3.68
N LEU A 153 1.48 -7.36 -3.75
CA LEU A 153 0.95 -6.23 -4.52
C LEU A 153 1.94 -5.82 -5.63
N TRP A 154 2.72 -6.76 -6.16
CA TRP A 154 3.65 -6.50 -7.25
C TRP A 154 2.92 -5.86 -8.43
N LYS A 155 3.39 -4.68 -8.87
CA LYS A 155 2.78 -3.86 -9.94
C LYS A 155 1.31 -3.46 -9.73
N ALA A 156 0.76 -3.61 -8.53
CA ALA A 156 -0.61 -3.18 -8.26
C ALA A 156 -0.77 -1.66 -8.42
N ASP A 157 -1.94 -1.22 -8.87
CA ASP A 157 -2.28 0.20 -9.01
C ASP A 157 -3.12 0.68 -7.83
N LEU A 158 -2.46 1.33 -6.87
CA LEU A 158 -3.04 1.86 -5.63
C LEU A 158 -3.18 3.39 -5.68
N ARG A 159 -3.23 4.00 -6.87
CA ARG A 159 -3.31 5.47 -6.99
C ARG A 159 -4.51 6.02 -6.22
N GLY A 160 -4.25 6.98 -5.34
CA GLY A 160 -5.28 7.61 -4.50
C GLY A 160 -5.96 6.67 -3.50
N ALA A 161 -5.49 5.44 -3.31
CA ALA A 161 -6.05 4.52 -2.32
C ALA A 161 -5.89 5.08 -0.90
N ASN A 162 -6.88 4.79 -0.04
CA ASN A 162 -6.85 5.18 1.37
C ASN A 162 -6.37 3.99 2.22
N LEU A 163 -5.09 3.98 2.54
CA LEU A 163 -4.38 2.98 3.35
C LEU A 163 -4.07 3.52 4.76
N ALA A 164 -4.77 4.55 5.23
CA ALA A 164 -4.46 5.16 6.52
C ALA A 164 -4.63 4.14 7.66
N GLY A 165 -3.57 3.94 8.46
CA GLY A 165 -3.51 2.94 9.54
C GLY A 165 -3.42 1.48 9.08
N ALA A 166 -3.34 1.20 7.78
CA ALA A 166 -3.28 -0.18 7.29
C ALA A 166 -2.01 -0.91 7.77
N ASN A 167 -2.14 -2.21 8.05
CA ASN A 167 -0.99 -3.08 8.33
C ASN A 167 -0.44 -3.63 7.02
N LEU A 168 0.65 -3.02 6.55
CA LEU A 168 1.40 -3.36 5.34
C LEU A 168 2.78 -3.96 5.69
N ALA A 169 2.96 -4.50 6.90
CA ALA A 169 4.22 -5.07 7.31
C ALA A 169 4.60 -6.25 6.40
N LYS A 170 5.86 -6.25 5.92
CA LYS A 170 6.41 -7.29 5.03
C LYS A 170 5.65 -7.52 3.72
N VAL A 171 4.86 -6.54 3.29
CA VAL A 171 4.16 -6.60 2.00
C VAL A 171 5.16 -6.45 0.85
N ASP A 172 4.94 -7.19 -0.22
CA ASP A 172 5.63 -6.99 -1.50
C ASP A 172 4.87 -5.94 -2.34
N LEU A 173 5.37 -4.70 -2.34
CA LEU A 173 4.89 -3.56 -3.14
C LEU A 173 5.86 -3.21 -4.27
N ARG A 174 6.70 -4.16 -4.71
CA ARG A 174 7.68 -3.89 -5.77
C ARG A 174 6.98 -3.37 -7.02
N GLU A 175 7.53 -2.31 -7.60
CA GLU A 175 7.00 -1.66 -8.81
C GLU A 175 5.52 -1.21 -8.73
N ALA A 176 4.91 -1.21 -7.54
CA ALA A 176 3.52 -0.79 -7.36
C ALA A 176 3.37 0.73 -7.54
N ASN A 177 2.17 1.17 -7.95
CA ASN A 177 1.86 2.57 -8.13
C ASN A 177 1.00 3.10 -6.97
N LEU A 178 1.63 3.75 -6.00
CA LEU A 178 0.99 4.39 -4.84
C LEU A 178 0.96 5.93 -4.98
N ALA A 179 0.99 6.47 -6.20
CA ALA A 179 0.96 7.92 -6.37
C ALA A 179 -0.30 8.52 -5.73
N GLU A 180 -0.09 9.57 -4.94
CA GLU A 180 -1.14 10.29 -4.19
C GLU A 180 -1.95 9.43 -3.20
N ALA A 181 -1.52 8.20 -2.92
CA ALA A 181 -2.15 7.36 -1.91
C ALA A 181 -1.99 7.94 -0.50
N SER A 182 -2.96 7.69 0.37
CA SER A 182 -2.91 8.07 1.77
C SER A 182 -2.49 6.88 2.63
N LEU A 183 -1.24 6.86 3.09
CA LEU A 183 -0.67 5.86 3.99
C LEU A 183 -0.49 6.39 5.41
N ARG A 184 -1.18 7.46 5.81
CA ARG A 184 -0.96 8.11 7.11
C ARG A 184 -1.07 7.10 8.26
N GLY A 185 -0.03 7.02 9.10
CA GLY A 185 0.02 6.10 10.23
C GLY A 185 0.08 4.61 9.88
N ALA A 186 0.32 4.25 8.62
CA ALA A 186 0.41 2.84 8.21
C ALA A 186 1.71 2.18 8.72
N ASP A 187 1.63 0.87 8.94
CA ASP A 187 2.78 0.02 9.30
C ASP A 187 3.38 -0.58 8.02
N LEU A 188 4.55 -0.11 7.61
CA LEU A 188 5.33 -0.58 6.46
C LEU A 188 6.60 -1.32 6.90
N ARG A 189 6.69 -1.80 8.15
CA ARG A 189 7.91 -2.43 8.66
C ARG A 189 8.32 -3.62 7.80
N GLY A 190 9.54 -3.58 7.29
CA GLY A 190 10.11 -4.61 6.43
C GLY A 190 9.40 -4.82 5.08
N ALA A 191 8.51 -3.90 4.65
CA ALA A 191 7.88 -3.98 3.34
C ALA A 191 8.90 -3.75 2.21
N ASP A 192 8.71 -4.41 1.07
CA ASP A 192 9.52 -4.20 -0.13
C ASP A 192 8.80 -3.29 -1.13
N LEU A 193 9.23 -2.04 -1.21
CA LEU A 193 8.76 -1.01 -2.14
C LEU A 193 9.80 -0.73 -3.23
N THR A 194 10.66 -1.69 -3.58
CA THR A 194 11.69 -1.49 -4.61
C THR A 194 11.05 -1.04 -5.92
N GLY A 195 11.49 0.10 -6.44
CA GLY A 195 10.98 0.69 -7.68
C GLY A 195 9.54 1.22 -7.62
N ALA A 196 8.88 1.21 -6.45
CA ALA A 196 7.51 1.68 -6.32
C ALA A 196 7.38 3.19 -6.59
N ASN A 197 6.23 3.61 -7.11
CA ASN A 197 5.91 5.01 -7.35
C ASN A 197 5.05 5.58 -6.21
N LEU A 198 5.66 6.32 -5.30
CA LEU A 198 5.02 7.03 -4.17
C LEU A 198 4.97 8.56 -4.38
N ARG A 199 4.96 9.02 -5.64
CA ARG A 199 4.93 10.45 -5.96
C ARG A 199 3.72 11.11 -5.27
N GLY A 200 3.98 12.14 -4.47
CA GLY A 200 2.92 12.89 -3.78
C GLY A 200 2.16 12.11 -2.70
N ALA A 201 2.60 10.90 -2.34
CA ALA A 201 1.93 10.08 -1.34
C ALA A 201 1.98 10.72 0.07
N PHE A 202 0.97 10.43 0.90
CA PHE A 202 0.90 10.90 2.28
C PHE A 202 1.35 9.79 3.24
N LEU A 203 2.59 9.89 3.71
CA LEU A 203 3.28 8.96 4.61
C LEU A 203 3.49 9.57 6.01
N THR A 204 2.74 10.60 6.39
CA THR A 204 2.80 11.21 7.71
C THR A 204 2.59 10.16 8.81
N ASP A 205 3.45 10.14 9.83
CA ASP A 205 3.41 9.20 10.97
C ASP A 205 3.53 7.70 10.60
N VAL A 206 4.00 7.36 9.39
CA VAL A 206 4.25 5.96 8.98
C VAL A 206 5.40 5.34 9.77
N ASP A 207 5.30 4.03 10.07
CA ASP A 207 6.43 3.22 10.51
C ASP A 207 6.93 2.32 9.37
N GLY A 208 7.95 2.76 8.65
CA GLY A 208 8.68 2.03 7.62
C GLY A 208 10.03 1.51 8.10
N THR A 209 10.18 1.17 9.38
CA THR A 209 11.44 0.63 9.92
C THR A 209 11.88 -0.62 9.14
N GLY A 210 13.11 -0.61 8.64
CA GLY A 210 13.67 -1.71 7.84
C GLY A 210 13.02 -1.93 6.47
N ALA A 211 12.16 -1.02 6.00
CA ALA A 211 11.55 -1.12 4.68
C ALA A 211 12.61 -0.97 3.56
N ILE A 212 12.35 -1.58 2.41
CA ILE A 212 13.21 -1.53 1.23
C ILE A 212 12.56 -0.59 0.20
N LEU A 213 13.11 0.59 -0.02
CA LEU A 213 12.62 1.61 -0.96
C LEU A 213 13.65 1.91 -2.06
N ARG A 214 14.47 0.92 -2.43
CA ARG A 214 15.52 1.10 -3.44
C ARG A 214 14.91 1.60 -4.75
N LYS A 215 15.47 2.68 -5.28
CA LYS A 215 15.00 3.33 -6.52
C LYS A 215 13.51 3.74 -6.51
N ALA A 216 12.85 3.77 -5.35
CA ALA A 216 11.47 4.22 -5.26
C ALA A 216 11.35 5.70 -5.61
N ASN A 217 10.22 6.09 -6.18
CA ASN A 217 9.92 7.48 -6.48
C ASN A 217 9.07 8.12 -5.37
N LEU A 218 9.70 8.88 -4.49
CA LEU A 218 9.10 9.63 -3.38
C LEU A 218 9.06 11.14 -3.66
N THR A 219 9.11 11.54 -4.94
CA THR A 219 9.09 12.96 -5.34
C THR A 219 7.84 13.63 -4.77
N HIS A 220 8.01 14.74 -4.05
CA HIS A 220 6.95 15.46 -3.34
C HIS A 220 6.12 14.64 -2.33
N ALA A 221 6.62 13.48 -1.88
CA ALA A 221 5.96 12.73 -0.83
C ALA A 221 5.97 13.51 0.50
N LYS A 222 4.92 13.33 1.31
CA LYS A 222 4.75 13.96 2.62
C LYS A 222 5.04 12.92 3.69
N MET A 223 6.15 13.04 4.39
CA MET A 223 6.69 12.04 5.32
C MET A 223 6.95 12.67 6.70
N GLU A 224 6.15 13.67 7.10
CA GLU A 224 6.34 14.34 8.39
C GLU A 224 6.25 13.32 9.54
N ARG A 225 7.25 13.35 10.45
CA ARG A 225 7.37 12.41 11.60
C ARG A 225 7.39 10.92 11.25
N ALA A 226 7.58 10.57 9.98
CA ALA A 226 7.67 9.16 9.59
C ALA A 226 8.94 8.51 10.15
N ILE A 227 8.89 7.21 10.40
CA ILE A 227 9.98 6.41 10.96
C ILE A 227 10.49 5.46 9.88
N PHE A 228 11.70 5.68 9.39
CA PHE A 228 12.40 4.88 8.39
C PHE A 228 13.80 4.49 8.88
N ASN A 229 13.92 4.22 10.18
CA ASN A 229 15.16 3.72 10.76
C ASN A 229 15.55 2.40 10.08
N ASP A 230 16.85 2.22 9.82
CA ASP A 230 17.41 1.03 9.18
C ASP A 230 16.83 0.71 7.78
N ALA A 231 16.09 1.63 7.15
CA ALA A 231 15.49 1.42 5.82
C ALA A 231 16.54 1.55 4.67
N ASP A 232 16.33 0.83 3.57
CA ASP A 232 17.15 0.93 2.35
C ASP A 232 16.48 1.80 1.29
N LEU A 233 16.87 3.07 1.22
CA LEU A 233 16.45 4.05 0.21
C LEU A 233 17.51 4.29 -0.87
N ALA A 234 18.41 3.34 -1.12
CA ALA A 234 19.49 3.52 -2.09
C ALA A 234 18.93 3.87 -3.50
N GLY A 235 19.39 4.98 -4.06
CA GLY A 235 18.94 5.49 -5.35
C GLY A 235 17.49 6.01 -5.39
N ALA A 236 16.81 6.13 -4.26
CA ALA A 236 15.45 6.67 -4.22
C ALA A 236 15.40 8.14 -4.65
N ARG A 237 14.26 8.57 -5.21
CA ARG A 237 14.01 9.94 -5.65
C ARG A 237 13.12 10.65 -4.63
N LEU A 238 13.67 11.51 -3.80
CA LEU A 238 12.99 12.31 -2.78
C LEU A 238 12.97 13.81 -3.14
N THR A 239 13.10 14.17 -4.42
CA THR A 239 13.13 15.58 -4.84
C THR A 239 11.89 16.32 -4.35
N GLY A 240 12.10 17.43 -3.63
CA GLY A 240 11.03 18.26 -3.07
C GLY A 240 10.11 17.54 -2.08
N ALA A 241 10.55 16.42 -1.50
CA ALA A 241 9.78 15.71 -0.47
C ALA A 241 9.76 16.51 0.85
N ILE A 242 8.68 16.37 1.61
CA ILE A 242 8.43 17.08 2.87
C ILE A 242 8.64 16.09 4.01
N LEU A 243 9.76 16.22 4.73
CA LEU A 243 10.27 15.23 5.68
C LEU A 243 10.65 15.83 7.07
N PRO A 244 9.97 16.87 7.59
CA PRO A 244 10.32 17.42 8.89
C PRO A 244 10.14 16.37 9.99
N ASP A 245 11.08 16.35 10.93
CA ASP A 245 11.07 15.43 12.07
C ASP A 245 11.07 13.94 11.67
N VAL A 246 11.45 13.60 10.43
CA VAL A 246 11.59 12.21 9.97
C VAL A 246 12.72 11.51 10.72
N LYS A 247 12.55 10.22 11.03
CA LYS A 247 13.61 9.39 11.61
C LYS A 247 14.20 8.49 10.53
N LEU A 248 15.47 8.66 10.23
CA LEU A 248 16.27 7.94 9.23
C LEU A 248 17.56 7.41 9.87
N CYS A 249 17.55 7.15 11.18
CA CYS A 249 18.73 6.66 11.89
C CYS A 249 19.20 5.36 11.25
N LYS A 250 20.49 5.29 10.89
CA LYS A 250 21.13 4.15 10.18
C LYS A 250 20.54 3.80 8.80
N ALA A 251 19.67 4.63 8.23
CA ALA A 251 19.11 4.37 6.92
C ALA A 251 20.21 4.42 5.83
N HIS A 252 20.01 3.65 4.75
CA HIS A 252 20.87 3.68 3.57
C HIS A 252 20.25 4.56 2.49
N LEU A 253 20.84 5.73 2.23
CA LEU A 253 20.40 6.68 1.19
C LEU A 253 21.49 6.91 0.13
N ALA A 254 22.38 5.93 -0.07
CA ALA A 254 23.44 6.05 -1.06
C ALA A 254 22.85 6.35 -2.46
N ARG A 255 23.38 7.38 -3.13
CA ARG A 255 22.92 7.87 -4.44
C ARG A 255 21.46 8.31 -4.48
N ALA A 256 20.80 8.52 -3.34
CA ALA A 256 19.45 9.06 -3.31
C ALA A 256 19.45 10.54 -3.76
N ASN A 257 18.37 10.96 -4.41
CA ASN A 257 18.17 12.35 -4.81
C ASN A 257 17.21 13.03 -3.85
N LEU A 258 17.75 13.84 -2.95
CA LEU A 258 17.05 14.66 -1.94
C LEU A 258 17.08 16.15 -2.31
N ALA A 259 17.27 16.50 -3.59
CA ALA A 259 17.29 17.90 -4.01
C ALA A 259 16.00 18.62 -3.58
N GLN A 260 16.13 19.80 -2.99
CA GLN A 260 15.01 20.62 -2.47
C GLN A 260 14.15 19.95 -1.39
N ALA A 261 14.58 18.81 -0.83
CA ALA A 261 13.86 18.14 0.24
C ALA A 261 13.85 18.98 1.52
N GLN A 262 12.75 18.92 2.28
CA GLN A 262 12.58 19.60 3.55
C GLN A 262 12.86 18.62 4.70
N LEU A 263 14.09 18.63 5.22
CA LEU A 263 14.62 17.72 6.25
C LEU A 263 14.83 18.43 7.59
N SER A 264 14.08 19.51 7.88
CA SER A 264 14.27 20.25 9.12
C SER A 264 14.03 19.35 10.33
N ARG A 265 14.95 19.34 11.29
CA ARG A 265 14.92 18.45 12.48
C ARG A 265 14.90 16.95 12.18
N ALA A 266 15.26 16.53 10.96
CA ALA A 266 15.37 15.12 10.64
C ALA A 266 16.49 14.45 11.46
N ASP A 267 16.25 13.22 11.92
CA ASP A 267 17.29 12.37 12.50
C ASP A 267 17.92 11.51 11.40
N LEU A 268 19.10 11.90 10.95
CA LEU A 268 19.91 11.18 9.96
C LEU A 268 21.13 10.52 10.64
N SER A 269 21.13 10.39 11.96
CA SER A 269 22.30 9.90 12.69
C SER A 269 22.71 8.51 12.21
N ARG A 270 24.02 8.35 11.94
CA ARG A 270 24.62 7.10 11.41
C ARG A 270 24.07 6.66 10.04
N ALA A 271 23.30 7.49 9.34
CA ALA A 271 22.83 7.17 8.00
C ALA A 271 23.97 7.21 6.98
N SER A 272 23.80 6.50 5.86
CA SER A 272 24.72 6.56 4.72
C SER A 272 24.10 7.38 3.59
N LEU A 273 24.65 8.55 3.32
CA LEU A 273 24.29 9.45 2.22
C LEU A 273 25.41 9.54 1.17
N ARG A 274 26.18 8.47 1.00
CA ARG A 274 27.27 8.42 0.02
C ARG A 274 26.77 8.77 -1.37
N GLN A 275 27.40 9.73 -2.05
CA GLN A 275 27.04 10.16 -3.40
C GLN A 275 25.58 10.63 -3.52
N ALA A 276 24.93 10.99 -2.42
CA ALA A 276 23.56 11.51 -2.44
C ALA A 276 23.54 12.96 -2.95
N ILE A 277 22.43 13.35 -3.57
CA ILE A 277 22.21 14.71 -4.07
C ILE A 277 21.30 15.44 -3.08
N LEU A 278 21.82 16.42 -2.37
CA LEU A 278 21.11 17.25 -1.39
C LEU A 278 21.06 18.73 -1.82
N ARG A 279 21.16 19.01 -3.12
CA ARG A 279 21.16 20.38 -3.64
C ARG A 279 19.95 21.17 -3.16
N SER A 280 20.18 22.33 -2.55
CA SER A 280 19.13 23.19 -1.99
C SER A 280 18.21 22.50 -0.98
N ALA A 281 18.64 21.40 -0.37
CA ALA A 281 17.88 20.73 0.70
C ALA A 281 17.93 21.56 1.99
N ASN A 282 16.84 21.56 2.73
CA ASN A 282 16.75 22.22 4.03
C ASN A 282 17.03 21.21 5.14
N LEU A 283 18.23 21.25 5.72
CA LEU A 283 18.72 20.44 6.84
C LEU A 283 18.79 21.25 8.14
N THR A 284 18.02 22.33 8.26
CA THR A 284 18.03 23.18 9.46
C THR A 284 17.69 22.35 10.70
N ASP A 285 18.49 22.45 11.76
CA ASP A 285 18.35 21.67 12.99
C ASP A 285 18.41 20.14 12.81
N ALA A 286 18.88 19.62 11.67
CA ALA A 286 18.98 18.17 11.43
C ALA A 286 20.10 17.52 12.26
N TYR A 287 19.87 16.30 12.73
CA TYR A 287 20.87 15.50 13.43
C TYR A 287 21.64 14.63 12.45
N LEU A 288 22.90 15.00 12.18
CA LEU A 288 23.78 14.33 11.21
C LEU A 288 24.97 13.64 11.92
N ALA A 289 24.88 13.38 13.22
CA ALA A 289 25.95 12.77 13.97
C ALA A 289 26.36 11.40 13.38
N ARG A 290 27.65 11.22 13.10
CA ARG A 290 28.24 10.02 12.48
C ARG A 290 27.65 9.62 11.12
N THR A 291 27.05 10.57 10.42
CA THR A 291 26.52 10.36 9.07
C THR A 291 27.65 10.27 8.06
N ASP A 292 27.51 9.39 7.07
CA ASP A 292 28.46 9.28 5.97
C ASP A 292 27.97 10.07 4.75
N LEU A 293 28.54 11.25 4.53
CA LEU A 293 28.26 12.16 3.41
C LEU A 293 29.38 12.10 2.36
N THR A 294 30.13 10.99 2.27
CA THR A 294 31.22 10.85 1.30
C THR A 294 30.73 11.12 -0.12
N ASP A 295 31.39 12.03 -0.83
CA ASP A 295 31.07 12.45 -2.21
C ASP A 295 29.62 12.97 -2.40
N ALA A 296 28.94 13.40 -1.33
CA ALA A 296 27.59 13.95 -1.42
C ALA A 296 27.61 15.37 -2.02
N ASP A 297 26.58 15.72 -2.79
CA ASP A 297 26.39 17.08 -3.32
C ASP A 297 25.44 17.87 -2.41
N LEU A 298 25.98 18.78 -1.61
CA LEU A 298 25.24 19.68 -0.72
C LEU A 298 25.23 21.12 -1.26
N CYS A 299 25.37 21.34 -2.57
CA CYS A 299 25.34 22.70 -3.12
C CYS A 299 24.07 23.45 -2.68
N ASP A 300 24.22 24.68 -2.21
CA ASP A 300 23.12 25.54 -1.74
C ASP A 300 22.26 24.94 -0.62
N ALA A 301 22.71 23.87 0.06
CA ALA A 301 21.96 23.26 1.15
C ALA A 301 21.98 24.15 2.41
N GLY A 302 20.87 24.18 3.15
CA GLY A 302 20.78 24.90 4.41
C GLY A 302 21.02 23.97 5.60
N LEU A 303 22.17 24.08 6.26
CA LEU A 303 22.55 23.27 7.44
C LEU A 303 22.55 24.08 8.74
N VAL A 304 21.87 25.22 8.81
CA VAL A 304 21.85 26.09 10.00
C VAL A 304 21.48 25.28 11.25
N ARG A 305 22.33 25.35 12.29
CA ARG A 305 22.21 24.58 13.54
C ARG A 305 22.17 23.05 13.40
N ALA A 306 22.52 22.49 12.24
CA ALA A 306 22.61 21.03 12.09
C ALA A 306 23.77 20.45 12.90
N GLU A 307 23.57 19.27 13.49
CA GLU A 307 24.60 18.59 14.27
C GLU A 307 25.48 17.70 13.38
N LEU A 308 26.69 18.17 13.04
CA LEU A 308 27.65 17.43 12.20
C LEU A 308 28.68 16.62 12.99
N SER A 309 28.44 16.34 14.28
CA SER A 309 29.37 15.65 15.17
C SER A 309 29.86 14.32 14.57
N SER A 310 31.15 14.25 14.23
CA SER A 310 31.77 13.06 13.60
C SER A 310 31.16 12.63 12.25
N ALA A 311 30.48 13.53 11.53
CA ALA A 311 30.04 13.26 10.17
C ALA A 311 31.24 13.17 9.22
N ASN A 312 31.22 12.22 8.28
CA ASN A 312 32.25 12.10 7.25
C ASN A 312 31.84 12.90 6.01
N LEU A 313 32.56 13.99 5.73
CA LEU A 313 32.32 14.89 4.60
C LEU A 313 33.39 14.76 3.49
N PHE A 314 34.16 13.66 3.47
CA PHE A 314 35.20 13.47 2.47
C PHE A 314 34.63 13.56 1.04
N GLY A 315 35.19 14.44 0.20
CA GLY A 315 34.71 14.64 -1.17
C GLY A 315 33.35 15.32 -1.32
N ALA A 316 32.68 15.70 -0.22
CA ALA A 316 31.39 16.38 -0.27
C ALA A 316 31.52 17.78 -0.90
N THR A 317 30.61 18.13 -1.81
CA THR A 317 30.54 19.47 -2.40
C THR A 317 29.63 20.36 -1.56
N LEU A 318 30.13 21.51 -1.14
CA LEU A 318 29.42 22.42 -0.22
C LEU A 318 29.26 23.84 -0.79
N THR A 319 29.53 24.07 -2.07
CA THR A 319 29.42 25.40 -2.68
C THR A 319 28.03 25.99 -2.49
N GLY A 320 27.94 27.20 -1.94
CA GLY A 320 26.69 27.88 -1.61
C GLY A 320 25.98 27.38 -0.35
N ALA A 321 26.47 26.32 0.30
CA ALA A 321 25.82 25.76 1.48
C ALA A 321 25.96 26.70 2.69
N THR A 322 24.86 26.87 3.43
CA THR A 322 24.85 27.58 4.71
C THR A 322 25.17 26.59 5.82
N MET A 323 26.33 26.72 6.46
CA MET A 323 26.84 25.82 7.49
C MET A 323 26.12 25.98 8.84
N PRO A 324 26.35 25.07 9.82
CA PRO A 324 25.69 25.14 11.12
C PRO A 324 25.84 26.45 11.89
N ASP A 325 26.96 27.14 11.72
CA ASP A 325 27.26 28.46 12.32
C ASP A 325 26.66 29.64 11.53
N GLY A 326 25.98 29.38 10.42
CA GLY A 326 25.39 30.39 9.54
C GLY A 326 26.34 30.92 8.46
N THR A 327 27.59 30.46 8.39
CA THR A 327 28.51 30.86 7.33
C THR A 327 28.14 30.21 6.00
N VAL A 328 28.37 30.90 4.88
CA VAL A 328 28.15 30.35 3.54
C VAL A 328 29.48 29.90 2.96
N ARG A 329 29.54 28.66 2.48
CA ARG A 329 30.72 28.11 1.79
C ARG A 329 30.76 28.61 0.36
N THR A 330 31.87 29.24 -0.02
CA THR A 330 32.15 29.69 -1.39
C THR A 330 32.73 28.58 -2.25
#